data_AF-A0A7S1UR24-F1
#
_entry.id   AF-A0A7S1UR24-F1
#
_cell.length_a   1.000
_cell.length_b   1.000
_cell.length_c   1.000
_cell.angle_alpha   90.00
_cell.angle_beta   90.00
_cell.angle_gamma   90.00
#
_symmetry.space_group_name_H-M   'P 1'
#
loop_
_entity.id
_entity.type
_entity.pdbx_description
1 polymer ?
#
loop_
_entity_poly.entity_id
_entity_poly.type
_entity_poly.pdbx_seq_one_letter_code
_entity_poly.pdbx_strand_id
1 'polypeptide(L)'
;ELGVDGRIYCIPGHAPRVLAIDPRTDRVYPVGPTFPGKFKWLRGVAVGDVIYGLPCHADTVLRIHVPTGTITTLPIPYDEFYPGEDKVICNEQQAMIWKYHGGTVCPSDGCIYAIPQSAWHVLRIDPETDQVSLVPSEPLKGR
;
A
#
# COMPACT_ATOMS: atom_id res chain seq x y z
N GLU A 1 -5.48 -6.41 -8.93
CA GLU A 1 -4.81 -7.65 -8.50
C GLU A 1 -5.77 -8.83 -8.54
N LEU A 2 -5.27 -10.00 -8.93
CA LEU A 2 -6.03 -11.26 -8.88
C LEU A 2 -6.03 -11.80 -7.45
N GLY A 3 -7.22 -12.09 -6.91
CA GLY A 3 -7.37 -12.78 -5.63
C GLY A 3 -7.37 -14.30 -5.78
N VAL A 4 -7.13 -15.00 -4.68
CA VAL A 4 -7.15 -16.48 -4.63
C VAL A 4 -8.52 -17.10 -4.93
N ASP A 5 -9.60 -16.32 -4.84
CA ASP A 5 -10.96 -16.71 -5.23
C ASP A 5 -11.24 -16.58 -6.75
N GLY A 6 -10.23 -16.20 -7.52
CA GLY A 6 -10.31 -15.97 -8.96
C GLY A 6 -10.99 -14.67 -9.36
N ARG A 7 -11.28 -13.76 -8.42
CA ARG A 7 -11.82 -12.43 -8.70
C ARG A 7 -10.70 -11.40 -8.81
N ILE A 8 -10.98 -10.31 -9.52
CA ILE A 8 -10.05 -9.18 -9.64
C ILE A 8 -10.45 -8.09 -8.66
N TYR A 9 -9.51 -7.68 -7.81
CA TYR A 9 -9.69 -6.60 -6.85
C TYR A 9 -9.00 -5.33 -7.38
N CYS A 10 -9.80 -4.28 -7.54
CA CYS A 10 -9.37 -2.97 -8.03
C CYS A 10 -8.96 -2.09 -6.86
N ILE A 11 -7.68 -1.72 -6.82
CA ILE A 11 -7.13 -0.84 -5.79
C ILE A 11 -7.69 0.59 -5.96
N PRO A 12 -8.33 1.16 -4.93
CA PRO A 12 -9.05 2.43 -5.06
C PRO A 12 -8.11 3.63 -4.99
N GLY A 13 -7.70 4.14 -6.15
CA GLY A 13 -6.98 5.42 -6.23
C GLY A 13 -7.86 6.60 -5.85
N HIS A 14 -8.89 6.88 -6.63
CA HIS A 14 -9.84 7.96 -6.34
C HIS A 14 -11.20 7.44 -5.84
N ALA A 15 -11.55 6.20 -6.18
CA ALA A 15 -12.81 5.59 -5.77
C ALA A 15 -12.91 5.53 -4.23
N PRO A 16 -14.12 5.63 -3.67
CA PRO A 16 -14.33 5.55 -2.22
C PRO A 16 -14.13 4.14 -1.67
N ARG A 17 -14.25 3.09 -2.48
CA ARG A 17 -14.19 1.68 -2.04
C ARG A 17 -13.40 0.84 -3.03
N VAL A 18 -12.87 -0.28 -2.54
CA VAL A 18 -12.35 -1.36 -3.40
C VAL A 18 -13.51 -1.89 -4.25
N LEU A 19 -13.24 -2.18 -5.52
CA LEU A 19 -14.18 -2.92 -6.38
C LEU A 19 -13.68 -4.35 -6.57
N ALA A 20 -14.58 -5.31 -6.58
CA ALA A 20 -14.32 -6.68 -7.01
C ALA A 20 -15.00 -6.92 -8.35
N ILE A 21 -14.31 -7.62 -9.25
CA ILE A 21 -14.81 -8.07 -10.55
C ILE A 21 -14.82 -9.59 -10.55
N ASP A 22 -15.96 -10.19 -10.85
CA ASP A 22 -16.04 -11.62 -11.15
C ASP A 22 -15.91 -11.82 -12.67
N PRO A 23 -14.73 -12.23 -13.18
CA PRO A 23 -14.47 -12.33 -14.61
C PRO A 23 -15.26 -13.47 -15.29
N ARG A 24 -15.91 -14.35 -14.52
CA ARG A 24 -16.77 -15.41 -15.09
C ARG A 24 -18.15 -14.88 -15.49
N THR A 25 -18.53 -13.71 -14.98
CA THR A 25 -19.89 -13.14 -15.17
C THR A 25 -19.89 -11.65 -15.53
N ASP A 26 -18.70 -11.04 -15.66
CA ASP A 26 -18.50 -9.59 -15.86
C ASP A 26 -19.17 -8.70 -14.80
N ARG A 27 -19.48 -9.26 -13.62
CA ARG A 27 -20.11 -8.50 -12.54
C ARG A 27 -19.07 -7.71 -11.78
N VAL A 28 -19.35 -6.43 -11.57
CA VAL A 28 -18.54 -5.50 -10.76
C VAL A 28 -19.35 -5.06 -9.55
N TYR A 29 -18.76 -5.09 -8.36
CA TYR A 29 -19.43 -4.62 -7.14
C TYR A 29 -18.44 -4.10 -6.09
N PRO A 30 -18.84 -3.13 -5.26
CA PRO A 30 -17.98 -2.59 -4.22
C PRO A 30 -17.86 -3.54 -3.02
N VAL A 31 -16.66 -3.63 -2.43
CA VAL A 31 -16.34 -4.47 -1.27
C VAL A 31 -15.63 -3.66 -0.17
N GLY A 32 -15.73 -4.10 1.09
CA GLY A 32 -15.09 -3.45 2.25
C GLY A 32 -15.65 -2.06 2.63
N PRO A 33 -14.95 -1.28 3.47
CA PRO A 33 -15.43 0.02 3.93
C PRO A 33 -15.13 1.14 2.92
N THR A 34 -15.63 2.34 3.22
CA THR A 34 -15.34 3.58 2.49
C THR A 34 -14.07 4.24 3.02
N PHE A 35 -13.17 4.61 2.11
CA PHE A 35 -11.94 5.33 2.38
C PHE A 35 -12.00 6.73 1.71
N PRO A 36 -12.17 7.81 2.48
CA PRO A 36 -12.23 9.17 1.93
C PRO A 36 -10.88 9.61 1.38
N GLY A 37 -10.89 10.60 0.49
CA GLY A 37 -9.67 11.18 -0.10
C GLY A 37 -9.40 10.70 -1.52
N LYS A 38 -8.46 11.40 -2.17
CA LYS A 38 -8.11 11.27 -3.59
C LYS A 38 -6.72 10.67 -3.73
N PHE A 39 -6.50 9.91 -4.81
CA PHE A 39 -5.20 9.31 -5.16
C PHE A 39 -4.54 8.52 -4.01
N LYS A 40 -5.34 7.77 -3.25
CA LYS A 40 -4.90 7.07 -2.03
C LYS A 40 -3.84 6.01 -2.34
N TRP A 41 -4.16 5.08 -3.23
CA TRP A 41 -3.33 3.94 -3.62
C TRP A 41 -3.35 3.75 -5.14
N LEU A 42 -2.26 3.26 -5.76
CA LEU A 42 -2.18 3.16 -7.24
C LEU A 42 -1.98 1.74 -7.77
N ARG A 43 -1.35 0.88 -7.00
CA ARG A 43 -0.95 -0.48 -7.40
C ARG A 43 -1.30 -1.44 -6.30
N GLY A 44 -1.53 -2.71 -6.63
CA GLY A 44 -1.56 -3.75 -5.64
C GLY A 44 -0.43 -4.75 -5.87
N VAL A 45 -0.11 -5.50 -4.83
CA VAL A 45 0.77 -6.67 -4.91
C VAL A 45 0.06 -7.80 -4.17
N ALA A 46 -0.22 -8.89 -4.86
CA ALA A 46 -0.83 -10.08 -4.27
C ALA A 46 0.25 -11.01 -3.72
N VAL A 47 0.12 -11.42 -2.46
CA VAL A 47 0.99 -12.40 -1.81
C VAL A 47 0.11 -13.34 -0.98
N GLY A 48 0.06 -14.61 -1.40
CA GLY A 48 -0.85 -15.60 -0.79
C GLY A 48 -2.31 -15.12 -0.83
N ASP A 49 -2.94 -15.09 0.34
CA ASP A 49 -4.35 -14.72 0.52
C ASP A 49 -4.60 -13.21 0.63
N VAL A 50 -3.53 -12.40 0.60
CA VAL A 50 -3.60 -10.96 0.85
C VAL A 50 -3.17 -10.17 -0.38
N ILE A 51 -3.88 -9.08 -0.64
CA ILE A 51 -3.51 -8.06 -1.61
C ILE A 51 -3.16 -6.78 -0.87
N TYR A 52 -1.96 -6.26 -1.11
CA TYR A 52 -1.46 -5.01 -0.52
C TYR A 52 -1.52 -3.88 -1.54
N GLY A 53 -2.32 -2.84 -1.27
CA GLY A 53 -2.38 -1.63 -2.08
C GLY A 53 -1.29 -0.62 -1.67
N LEU A 54 -0.41 -0.29 -2.61
CA LEU A 54 0.75 0.56 -2.37
C LEU A 54 0.32 2.04 -2.26
N PRO A 55 0.81 2.77 -1.25
CA PRO A 55 0.41 4.15 -0.98
C PRO A 55 0.89 5.10 -2.08
N CYS A 56 0.01 6.03 -2.45
CA CYS A 56 0.34 7.14 -3.33
C CYS A 56 0.24 8.46 -2.56
N HIS A 57 -0.96 8.86 -2.14
CA HIS A 57 -1.15 10.00 -1.21
C HIS A 57 -1.47 9.53 0.21
N ALA A 58 -2.00 8.31 0.35
CA ALA A 58 -2.25 7.73 1.67
C ALA A 58 -0.97 7.58 2.50
N ASP A 59 -1.10 7.68 3.81
CA ASP A 59 -0.08 7.38 4.82
C ASP A 59 -0.17 5.94 5.35
N THR A 60 -0.96 5.12 4.68
CA THR A 60 -1.19 3.71 5.02
C THR A 60 -1.10 2.82 3.78
N VAL A 61 -0.75 1.55 3.98
CA VAL A 61 -0.87 0.49 2.98
C VAL A 61 -2.29 -0.08 3.07
N LEU A 62 -2.98 -0.23 1.94
CA LEU A 62 -4.26 -0.93 1.91
C LEU A 62 -4.02 -2.43 2.06
N ARG A 63 -4.83 -3.13 2.86
CA ARG A 63 -4.75 -4.59 3.03
C ARG A 63 -6.09 -5.22 2.73
N ILE A 64 -6.11 -6.18 1.82
CA ILE A 64 -7.32 -6.93 1.42
C ILE A 64 -7.03 -8.41 1.67
N HIS A 65 -7.63 -9.00 2.72
CA HIS A 65 -7.60 -10.44 2.93
C HIS A 65 -8.76 -11.07 2.18
N VAL A 66 -8.45 -11.78 1.10
CA VAL A 66 -9.43 -12.28 0.12
C VAL A 66 -10.37 -13.32 0.73
N PRO A 67 -9.90 -14.37 1.44
CA PRO A 67 -10.78 -15.42 1.96
C PRO A 67 -11.86 -14.94 2.92
N THR A 68 -11.54 -13.97 3.79
CA THR A 68 -12.51 -13.42 4.76
C THR A 68 -13.24 -12.18 4.24
N GLY A 69 -12.79 -11.59 3.12
CA GLY A 69 -13.28 -10.31 2.63
C GLY A 69 -12.93 -9.11 3.53
N THR A 70 -12.00 -9.28 4.48
CA THR A 70 -11.59 -8.22 5.40
C THR A 70 -10.70 -7.21 4.69
N ILE A 71 -11.10 -5.93 4.71
CA ILE A 71 -10.35 -4.84 4.08
C ILE A 71 -10.02 -3.78 5.15
N THR A 72 -8.72 -3.57 5.39
CA THR A 72 -8.18 -2.67 6.41
C THR A 72 -7.00 -1.87 5.85
N THR A 73 -6.36 -1.07 6.70
CA THR A 73 -5.15 -0.32 6.36
C THR A 73 -4.06 -0.58 7.39
N LEU A 74 -2.82 -0.63 6.96
CA LEU A 74 -1.63 -0.76 7.80
C LEU A 74 -0.91 0.59 7.85
N PRO A 75 -0.69 1.18 9.03
CA PRO A 75 0.00 2.46 9.14
C PRO A 75 1.47 2.35 8.71
N ILE A 76 1.97 3.39 8.05
CA ILE A 76 3.41 3.54 7.83
C ILE A 76 3.98 4.22 9.09
N PRO A 77 4.99 3.64 9.76
CA PRO A 77 5.46 4.13 11.06
C PRO A 77 6.42 5.33 10.91
N TYR A 78 5.95 6.44 10.32
CA TYR A 78 6.77 7.64 10.13
C TYR A 78 7.29 8.19 11.46
N ASP A 79 6.45 8.24 12.48
CA ASP A 79 6.79 8.79 13.79
C ASP A 79 7.88 7.98 14.52
N GLU A 80 7.84 6.66 14.36
CA GLU A 80 8.85 5.77 14.95
C GLU A 80 10.16 5.83 14.16
N PHE A 81 10.08 6.04 12.84
CA PHE A 81 11.25 6.16 11.97
C PHE A 81 11.98 7.50 12.12
N TYR A 82 11.27 8.59 12.42
CA TYR A 82 11.82 9.93 12.63
C TYR A 82 11.60 10.42 14.08
N PRO A 83 12.33 9.87 15.06
CA PRO A 83 12.17 10.25 16.46
C PRO A 83 12.76 11.65 16.75
N GLY A 84 12.19 12.36 17.73
CA GLY A 84 12.80 13.58 18.27
C GLY A 84 12.72 14.80 17.35
N GLU A 85 13.86 15.45 17.11
CA GLU A 85 13.95 16.73 16.38
C GLU A 85 13.64 16.59 14.87
N ASP A 86 13.64 15.36 14.35
CA ASP A 86 13.35 15.06 12.94
C ASP A 86 11.87 15.16 12.57
N LYS A 87 11.01 15.64 13.48
CA LYS A 87 9.56 15.71 13.25
C LYS A 87 9.17 16.60 12.06
N VAL A 88 9.98 17.61 11.74
CA VAL A 88 9.77 18.44 10.54
C VAL A 88 9.93 17.58 9.28
N ILE A 89 11.01 16.81 9.20
CA ILE A 89 11.31 15.89 8.09
C ILE A 89 10.24 14.79 8.01
N CYS A 90 9.80 14.26 9.15
CA CYS A 90 8.69 13.32 9.25
C CYS A 90 7.42 13.86 8.59
N ASN A 91 7.02 15.07 8.96
CA ASN A 91 5.82 15.70 8.44
C ASN A 91 5.93 15.98 6.93
N GLU A 92 7.10 16.41 6.47
CA GLU A 92 7.38 16.64 5.04
C GLU A 92 7.24 15.33 4.24
N GLN A 93 7.89 14.25 4.67
CA GLN A 93 7.80 12.93 4.05
C GLN A 93 6.37 12.39 4.04
N GLN A 94 5.65 12.48 5.17
CA GLN A 94 4.28 11.98 5.28
C GLN A 94 3.32 12.72 4.34
N ALA A 95 3.49 14.05 4.22
CA ALA A 95 2.68 14.93 3.37
C ALA A 95 2.96 14.77 1.86
N MET A 96 3.98 14.00 1.46
CA MET A 96 4.29 13.80 0.05
C MET A 96 3.16 13.10 -0.71
N ILE A 97 3.05 13.49 -1.97
CA ILE A 97 2.12 12.93 -2.96
C ILE A 97 2.89 12.07 -3.96
N TRP A 98 2.19 11.15 -4.64
CA TRP A 98 2.81 10.23 -5.61
C TRP A 98 3.98 9.42 -5.02
N LYS A 99 3.86 9.02 -3.74
CA LYS A 99 4.96 8.43 -2.97
C LYS A 99 5.60 7.21 -3.63
N TYR A 100 4.79 6.24 -4.07
CA TYR A 100 5.27 4.98 -4.66
C TYR A 100 4.49 4.61 -5.93
N HIS A 101 5.19 4.18 -6.98
CA HIS A 101 4.61 3.91 -8.31
C HIS A 101 4.51 2.42 -8.67
N GLY A 102 5.13 1.56 -7.86
CA GLY A 102 5.17 0.12 -8.04
C GLY A 102 5.81 -0.55 -6.84
N GLY A 103 5.90 -1.86 -6.88
CA GLY A 103 6.59 -2.65 -5.88
C GLY A 103 6.73 -4.09 -6.35
N THR A 104 7.67 -4.82 -5.76
CA THR A 104 7.91 -6.23 -6.08
C THR A 104 8.14 -7.01 -4.80
N VAL A 105 7.80 -8.30 -4.84
CA VAL A 105 8.19 -9.25 -3.79
C VAL A 105 9.66 -9.59 -3.99
N CYS A 106 10.43 -9.53 -2.92
CA CYS A 106 11.82 -9.95 -2.88
C CYS A 106 11.87 -11.47 -2.59
N PRO A 107 12.46 -12.31 -3.47
CA PRO A 107 12.47 -13.75 -3.28
C PRO A 107 13.28 -14.24 -2.07
N SER A 108 14.22 -13.43 -1.55
CA SER A 108 15.09 -13.87 -0.45
C SER A 108 14.44 -13.76 0.93
N ASP A 109 13.49 -12.84 1.12
CA ASP A 109 12.84 -12.60 2.41
C ASP A 109 11.30 -12.53 2.32
N GLY A 110 10.73 -12.70 1.13
CA GLY A 110 9.28 -12.68 0.91
C GLY A 110 8.64 -11.30 1.07
N CYS A 111 9.42 -10.25 1.34
CA CYS A 111 8.90 -8.92 1.61
C CYS A 111 8.57 -8.17 0.32
N ILE A 112 7.56 -7.30 0.38
CA ILE A 112 7.24 -6.37 -0.71
C ILE A 112 8.06 -5.11 -0.51
N TYR A 113 8.80 -4.70 -1.55
CA TYR A 113 9.53 -3.44 -1.58
C TYR A 113 8.86 -2.50 -2.59
N ALA A 114 8.26 -1.42 -2.10
CA ALA A 114 7.63 -0.41 -2.94
C ALA A 114 8.68 0.57 -3.48
N ILE A 115 8.64 0.80 -4.79
CA ILE A 115 9.59 1.64 -5.52
C ILE A 115 9.20 3.11 -5.29
N PRO A 116 10.05 3.90 -4.61
CA PRO A 116 9.76 5.30 -4.36
C PRO A 116 9.76 6.11 -5.66
N GLN A 117 8.86 7.08 -5.75
CA GLN A 117 8.89 8.12 -6.78
C GLN A 117 9.17 9.48 -6.14
N SER A 118 8.32 9.93 -5.22
CA SER A 118 8.58 11.14 -4.42
C SER A 118 9.08 10.81 -3.02
N ALA A 119 8.74 9.64 -2.48
CA ALA A 119 9.14 9.26 -1.12
C ALA A 119 10.66 9.16 -0.97
N TRP A 120 11.19 9.63 0.15
CA TRP A 120 12.63 9.58 0.44
C TRP A 120 13.19 8.22 0.83
N HIS A 121 12.34 7.24 1.15
CA HIS A 121 12.78 5.90 1.53
C HIS A 121 11.96 4.86 0.79
N VAL A 122 12.57 3.69 0.58
CA VAL A 122 11.86 2.51 0.10
C VAL A 122 10.92 2.03 1.22
N LEU A 123 9.68 1.72 0.88
CA LEU A 123 8.73 1.10 1.80
C LEU A 123 8.88 -0.42 1.73
N ARG A 124 9.08 -1.07 2.87
CA ARG A 124 9.10 -2.52 3.03
C ARG A 124 7.84 -2.96 3.75
N ILE A 125 7.15 -3.98 3.22
CA ILE A 125 5.99 -4.61 3.82
C ILE A 125 6.31 -6.10 3.96
N ASP A 126 6.15 -6.63 5.16
CA ASP A 126 6.31 -8.05 5.46
C ASP A 126 4.93 -8.73 5.43
N PRO A 127 4.63 -9.56 4.42
CA PRO A 127 3.31 -10.18 4.28
C PRO A 127 3.00 -11.28 5.31
N GLU A 128 4.01 -11.82 5.99
CA GLU A 128 3.81 -12.86 7.01
C GLU A 128 3.30 -12.25 8.31
N THR A 129 3.76 -11.03 8.64
CA THR A 129 3.46 -10.35 9.91
C THR A 129 2.61 -9.09 9.76
N ASP A 130 2.33 -8.67 8.53
CA ASP A 130 1.74 -7.36 8.21
C ASP A 130 2.57 -6.16 8.70
N GLN A 131 3.85 -6.36 9.01
CA GLN A 131 4.72 -5.28 9.45
C GLN A 131 5.06 -4.36 8.27
N VAL A 132 4.87 -3.05 8.46
CA VAL A 132 5.25 -2.02 7.51
C VAL A 132 6.44 -1.24 8.09
N SER A 133 7.46 -0.98 7.27
CA SER A 133 8.67 -0.26 7.69
C SER A 133 9.24 0.56 6.53
N LEU A 134 9.98 1.62 6.84
CA LEU A 134 10.82 2.31 5.87
C LEU A 134 12.23 1.73 5.93
N VAL A 135 12.83 1.45 4.78
CA VAL A 135 14.21 0.96 4.72
C VAL A 135 15.15 2.11 5.10
N PRO A 136 15.99 1.96 6.15
CA PRO A 136 16.93 3.00 6.54
C PRO A 136 17.94 3.30 5.44
N SER A 137 18.04 4.56 5.06
CA SER A 137 18.99 5.07 4.06
C SER A 137 19.18 6.57 4.27
N GLU A 138 20.17 7.17 3.60
CA GLU A 138 20.11 8.60 3.34
C GLU A 138 18.81 8.93 2.57
N PRO A 139 18.14 10.05 2.85
CA PRO A 139 16.93 10.45 2.14
C PRO A 139 17.16 10.54 0.62
N LEU A 140 16.34 9.85 -0.17
CA LEU A 140 16.34 9.89 -1.63
C LEU A 140 15.73 11.21 -2.16
N LYS A 141 16.36 12.33 -1.83
CA LYS A 141 15.96 13.64 -2.32
C LYS A 141 16.30 13.74 -3.81
N GLY A 142 15.30 13.60 -4.66
CA GLY A 142 15.42 13.93 -6.09
C GLY A 142 15.84 15.39 -6.26
N ARG A 143 16.71 15.66 -7.23
CA ARG A 143 16.93 17.02 -7.74
C ARG A 143 15.83 17.41 -8.72
#